data_AF-A0A327YDT2-F1
#
_entry.id   AF-A0A327YDT2-F1
#
_cell.length_a   1.000
_cell.length_b   1.000
_cell.length_c   1.000
_cell.angle_alpha   90.00
_cell.angle_beta   90.00
_cell.angle_gamma   90.00
#
_symmetry.space_group_name_H-M   'P 1'
#
loop_
_entity.id
_entity.type
_entity.pdbx_description
1 polymer ?
#
loop_
_entity_poly.entity_id
_entity_poly.type
_entity_poly.pdbx_seq_one_letter_code
_entity_poly.pdbx_strand_id
1 'polypeptide(L)'
;MFVIPVESELDLKKVAQVTGEKKVEMVPVKDMQKLTGYIRGGCSPIGMKKLYPTFIDSSASQLEYIVVSSGKIGVQIEISVEALQSVTEAVLQEVVK
;
A
#
# COMPACT_ATOMS: atom_id res chain seq x y z
N MET A 1 0.74 1.60 5.32
CA MET A 1 1.05 1.08 3.97
C MET A 1 0.11 1.75 3.00
N PHE A 2 0.60 2.20 1.85
CA PHE A 2 -0.23 2.87 0.84
C PHE A 2 -0.15 2.07 -0.45
N VAL A 3 -1.30 1.67 -0.98
CA VAL A 3 -1.45 0.94 -2.24
C VAL A 3 -2.05 1.91 -3.25
N ILE A 4 -1.27 2.29 -4.25
CA ILE A 4 -1.65 3.30 -5.26
C ILE A 4 -1.37 2.78 -6.68
N PRO A 5 -2.01 3.35 -7.72
CA PRO A 5 -1.65 3.06 -9.11
C PRO A 5 -0.17 3.33 -9.39
N VAL A 6 0.43 2.53 -10.26
CA VAL A 6 1.88 2.57 -10.52
C VAL A 6 2.30 3.88 -11.19
N GLU A 7 1.42 4.48 -12.01
CA GLU A 7 1.64 5.79 -12.63
C GLU A 7 1.41 6.98 -11.69
N SER A 8 0.93 6.76 -10.47
CA SER A 8 0.58 7.83 -9.53
C SER A 8 1.68 8.09 -8.50
N GLU A 9 1.63 9.27 -7.89
CA GLU A 9 2.47 9.64 -6.75
C GLU A 9 1.61 9.95 -5.53
N LEU A 10 2.10 9.60 -4.33
CA LEU A 10 1.43 9.94 -3.08
C LEU A 10 1.36 11.47 -2.89
N ASP A 11 0.20 11.95 -2.46
CA ASP A 11 0.06 13.26 -1.85
C ASP A 11 0.30 13.15 -0.34
N LEU A 12 1.48 13.58 0.11
CA LEU A 12 1.86 13.50 1.52
C LEU A 12 0.95 14.34 2.45
N LYS A 13 0.22 15.33 1.93
CA LYS A 13 -0.76 16.07 2.73
C LYS A 13 -2.01 15.22 2.97
N LYS A 14 -2.55 14.60 1.91
CA LYS A 14 -3.69 13.67 2.03
C LYS A 14 -3.32 12.48 2.92
N VAL A 15 -2.12 11.93 2.74
CA VAL A 15 -1.59 10.86 3.59
C VAL A 15 -1.55 11.27 5.06
N ALA A 16 -0.99 12.44 5.38
CA ALA A 16 -0.93 12.93 6.76
C ALA A 16 -2.33 13.08 7.38
N GLN A 17 -3.29 13.57 6.59
CA GLN A 17 -4.68 13.70 7.01
C GLN A 17 -5.33 12.34 7.32
N VAL A 18 -5.20 11.34 6.44
CA VAL A 18 -5.83 10.02 6.65
C VAL A 18 -5.17 9.22 7.76
N THR A 19 -3.89 9.47 8.06
CA THR A 19 -3.21 8.86 9.21
C THR A 19 -3.42 9.62 10.52
N GLY A 20 -4.01 10.82 10.48
CA GLY A 20 -4.15 11.69 11.66
C GLY A 20 -2.84 12.31 12.14
N GLU A 21 -1.82 12.33 11.29
CA GLU A 21 -0.48 12.80 11.63
C GLU A 21 -0.26 14.24 11.15
N LYS A 22 0.56 15.02 11.86
CA LYS A 22 0.86 16.40 11.44
C LYS A 22 1.75 16.45 10.19
N LYS A 23 2.62 15.47 10.02
CA LYS A 23 3.56 15.36 8.90
C LYS A 23 3.94 13.90 8.71
N VAL A 24 4.07 13.51 7.45
CA VAL A 24 4.54 12.18 7.06
C VAL A 24 5.71 12.30 6.09
N GLU A 25 6.55 11.27 6.05
CA GLU A 25 7.66 11.15 5.11
C GLU A 25 7.79 9.71 4.62
N MET A 26 8.43 9.55 3.45
CA MET A 26 8.67 8.22 2.90
C MET A 26 9.71 7.48 3.74
N VAL A 27 9.42 6.22 4.03
CA VAL A 27 10.37 5.34 4.73
C VAL A 27 11.66 5.21 3.90
N PRO A 28 12.84 5.41 4.50
CA PRO A 28 14.11 5.18 3.80
C PRO A 28 14.22 3.74 3.31
N VAL A 29 14.65 3.54 2.06
CA VAL A 29 14.74 2.22 1.43
C VAL A 29 15.55 1.22 2.25
N LYS A 30 16.63 1.67 2.89
CA LYS A 30 17.49 0.85 3.76
C LYS A 30 16.76 0.22 4.96
N ASP A 31 15.68 0.87 5.43
CA ASP A 31 14.92 0.44 6.60
C ASP A 31 13.73 -0.46 6.21
N MET A 32 13.38 -0.52 4.92
CA MET A 32 12.18 -1.18 4.43
C MET A 32 12.17 -2.69 4.73
N GLN A 33 13.27 -3.41 4.50
CA GLN A 33 13.36 -4.85 4.77
C GLN A 33 13.29 -5.18 6.26
N LYS A 34 13.86 -4.32 7.11
CA LYS A 34 13.78 -4.48 8.55
C LYS A 34 12.32 -4.36 9.01
N LEU A 35 11.63 -3.33 8.54
CA LEU A 35 10.26 -2.98 8.91
C LEU A 35 9.21 -3.93 8.34
N THR A 36 9.22 -4.14 7.02
CA THR A 36 8.17 -4.86 6.29
C THR A 36 8.48 -6.35 6.11
N GLY A 37 9.77 -6.71 6.08
CA GLY A 37 10.23 -8.02 5.63
C GLY A 37 10.52 -8.09 4.13
N TYR A 38 10.16 -7.07 3.37
CA TYR A 38 10.31 -7.02 1.92
C TYR A 38 11.41 -6.07 1.44
N ILE A 39 11.95 -6.34 0.25
CA ILE A 39 12.95 -5.50 -0.43
C ILE A 39 12.28 -4.55 -1.42
N ARG A 40 12.97 -3.47 -1.79
CA ARG A 40 12.48 -2.54 -2.82
C ARG A 40 12.17 -3.29 -4.11
N GLY A 41 11.03 -2.98 -4.72
CA GLY A 41 10.53 -3.67 -5.92
C GLY A 41 9.76 -4.96 -5.64
N GLY A 42 9.74 -5.44 -4.39
CA GLY A 42 8.98 -6.60 -3.96
C GLY A 42 8.19 -6.36 -2.67
N CYS A 43 7.78 -5.13 -2.38
CA CYS A 43 7.00 -4.81 -1.18
C CYS A 43 5.52 -5.16 -1.40
N SER A 44 5.02 -6.16 -0.68
CA SER A 44 3.60 -6.52 -0.73
C SER A 44 2.80 -5.83 0.37
N PRO A 45 1.53 -5.45 0.12
CA PRO A 45 0.60 -5.10 1.19
C PRO A 45 0.19 -6.31 2.05
N ILE A 46 0.41 -7.54 1.58
CA ILE A 46 0.06 -8.79 2.26
C ILE A 46 1.32 -9.36 2.93
N GLY A 47 1.18 -10.00 4.10
CA GLY A 47 2.26 -10.82 4.68
C GLY A 47 3.46 -10.05 5.26
N MET A 48 3.31 -8.75 5.53
CA MET A 48 4.34 -7.99 6.23
C MET A 48 4.59 -8.52 7.65
N LYS A 49 5.81 -8.33 8.18
CA LYS A 49 6.21 -8.74 9.55
C LYS A 49 5.27 -8.28 10.66
N LYS A 50 4.62 -7.14 10.46
CA LYS A 50 3.54 -6.63 11.30
C LYS A 50 2.43 -6.10 10.43
N LEU A 51 1.20 -6.13 10.94
CA LEU A 51 0.09 -5.47 10.30
C LEU A 51 0.25 -3.96 10.46
N TYR A 52 0.24 -3.23 9.35
CA TYR A 52 0.27 -1.78 9.32
C TYR A 52 -1.11 -1.26 8.92
N PRO A 53 -1.54 -0.09 9.43
CA PRO A 53 -2.67 0.62 8.85
C PRO A 53 -2.46 0.75 7.34
N THR A 54 -3.41 0.22 6.57
CA THR A 54 -3.29 0.10 5.10
C THR A 54 -4.38 0.91 4.43
N PHE A 55 -3.98 1.70 3.44
CA PHE A 55 -4.86 2.56 2.68
C PHE A 55 -4.69 2.20 1.21
N ILE A 56 -5.80 1.87 0.56
CA ILE A 56 -5.86 1.64 -0.89
C ILE A 56 -6.42 2.93 -1.50
N ASP A 57 -5.85 3.38 -2.60
CA ASP A 57 -6.36 4.57 -3.28
C ASP A 57 -7.82 4.38 -3.71
N SER A 58 -8.63 5.44 -3.57
CA SER A 58 -10.07 5.40 -3.85
C SER A 58 -10.41 5.09 -5.31
N SER A 59 -9.47 5.29 -6.25
CA SER A 59 -9.62 4.85 -7.64
C SER A 59 -9.88 3.35 -7.77
N ALA A 60 -9.41 2.52 -6.83
CA ALA A 60 -9.66 1.09 -6.81
C ALA A 60 -11.13 0.73 -6.52
N SER A 61 -11.95 1.67 -6.02
CA SER A 61 -13.37 1.42 -5.71
C SER A 61 -14.22 1.01 -6.92
N GLN A 62 -13.75 1.33 -8.13
CA GLN A 62 -14.43 1.01 -9.38
C GLN A 62 -13.90 -0.28 -10.03
N LEU A 63 -12.97 -0.97 -9.39
CA LEU A 63 -12.30 -2.16 -9.90
C LEU A 63 -12.76 -3.39 -9.12
N GLU A 64 -13.03 -4.48 -9.83
CA GLU A 64 -13.28 -5.78 -9.19
C GLU A 64 -11.96 -6.39 -8.70
N TYR A 65 -10.92 -6.34 -9.53
CA TYR A 65 -9.59 -6.88 -9.27
C TYR A 65 -8.49 -5.83 -9.45
N ILE A 66 -7.43 -5.98 -8.67
CA ILE A 66 -6.20 -5.19 -8.79
C ILE A 66 -4.98 -6.11 -8.70
N VAL A 67 -3.86 -5.62 -9.25
CA VAL A 67 -2.59 -6.34 -9.22
C VAL A 67 -1.64 -5.67 -8.23
N VAL A 68 -1.14 -6.45 -7.26
CA VAL A 68 -0.17 -5.98 -6.25
C VAL A 68 1.05 -6.89 -6.20
N SER A 69 2.15 -6.39 -5.63
CA SER A 69 3.36 -7.20 -5.46
C SER A 69 3.09 -8.44 -4.61
N SER A 70 3.64 -9.58 -5.04
CA SER A 70 3.57 -10.85 -4.29
C SER A 70 4.54 -10.95 -3.11
N GLY A 71 5.39 -9.94 -2.90
CA GLY A 71 6.49 -10.02 -1.94
C GLY A 71 7.81 -10.50 -2.55
N LYS A 72 7.80 -10.91 -3.83
CA LYS A 72 8.96 -11.39 -4.58
C LYS A 72 9.03 -10.69 -5.94
N ILE A 73 10.22 -10.22 -6.30
CA ILE A 73 10.47 -9.60 -7.61
C ILE A 73 10.17 -10.62 -8.72
N GLY A 74 9.48 -10.17 -9.77
CA GLY A 74 9.11 -10.98 -10.93
C GLY A 74 7.80 -11.76 -10.77
N VAL A 75 7.11 -11.63 -9.63
CA VAL A 75 5.81 -12.28 -9.40
C VAL A 75 4.83 -11.25 -8.83
N GLN A 76 3.61 -11.25 -9.35
CA GLN A 76 2.51 -10.38 -8.94
C GLN A 76 1.32 -11.23 -8.48
N ILE A 77 0.40 -10.63 -7.73
CA ILE A 77 -0.87 -11.24 -7.33
C ILE A 77 -1.99 -10.39 -7.91
N GLU A 78 -2.86 -11.01 -8.70
CA GLU A 78 -4.18 -10.46 -9.00
C GLU A 78 -5.14 -10.90 -7.89
N ILE A 79 -5.85 -9.94 -7.30
CA ILE A 79 -6.74 -10.17 -6.15
C ILE A 79 -7.93 -9.22 -6.23
N SER A 80 -9.11 -9.64 -5.77
CA SER A 80 -10.24 -8.73 -5.69
C SER A 80 -9.98 -7.64 -4.66
N VAL A 81 -10.49 -6.44 -4.90
CA VAL A 81 -10.32 -5.30 -3.98
C VAL A 81 -10.87 -5.66 -2.59
N GLU A 82 -12.03 -6.31 -2.55
CA GLU A 82 -12.66 -6.79 -1.31
C GLU A 82 -11.78 -7.79 -0.55
N ALA A 83 -11.20 -8.78 -1.24
CA ALA A 83 -10.31 -9.74 -0.60
C ALA A 83 -9.05 -9.06 -0.08
N LEU A 84 -8.48 -8.11 -0.82
CA LEU A 84 -7.32 -7.34 -0.35
C LEU A 84 -7.68 -6.54 0.92
N GLN A 85 -8.82 -5.87 0.95
CA GLN A 85 -9.30 -5.18 2.15
C GLN A 85 -9.47 -6.13 3.33
N SER A 86 -10.07 -7.30 3.10
CA SER A 86 -10.29 -8.31 4.14
C SER A 86 -8.98 -8.82 4.77
N VAL A 87 -7.97 -9.13 3.94
CA VAL A 87 -6.70 -9.70 4.45
C VAL A 87 -5.73 -8.65 5.01
N THR A 88 -5.91 -7.36 4.68
CA THR A 88 -5.02 -6.28 5.13
C THR A 88 -5.67 -5.27 6.07
N GLU A 89 -6.97 -5.43 6.36
CA GLU A 89 -7.81 -4.46 7.06
C GLU A 89 -7.77 -3.06 6.40
N ALA A 90 -7.58 -3.03 5.07
CA ALA A 90 -7.41 -1.79 4.35
C ALA A 90 -8.73 -1.04 4.14
N VAL A 91 -8.62 0.29 4.16
CA VAL A 91 -9.70 1.20 3.81
C VAL A 91 -9.37 1.97 2.53
N LEU A 92 -10.41 2.27 1.75
CA LEU A 92 -10.28 3.11 0.56
C LEU A 92 -10.20 4.58 0.97
N GLN A 93 -9.17 5.27 0.49
CA GLN A 93 -8.94 6.70 0.75
C GLN A 93 -8.28 7.36 -0.45
N GLU A 94 -8.58 8.64 -0.71
CA GLU A 94 -7.87 9.41 -1.73
C GLU A 94 -6.49 9.81 -1.21
N VAL A 95 -5.43 9.21 -1.75
CA VAL A 95 -4.06 9.38 -1.23
C VAL A 95 -3.04 9.77 -2.30
N VAL A 96 -3.46 9.88 -3.55
CA VAL A 96 -2.63 10.33 -4.68
C VAL A 96 -2.87 11.80 -5.03
N LYS A 97 -1.98 12.39 -5.83
CA LYS A 97 -2.08 13.77 -6.34
C LYS A 97 -3.21 13.97 -7.33
#